data_AF-W1XYH0-F1
#
_entry.id   AF-W1XYH0-F1
#
_cell.length_a   1.000
_cell.length_b   1.000
_cell.length_c   1.000
_cell.angle_alpha   90.00
_cell.angle_beta   90.00
_cell.angle_gamma   90.00
#
_symmetry.space_group_name_H-M   'P 1'
#
loop_
_entity.id
_entity.type
_entity.pdbx_description
1 polymer ?
#
loop_
_entity_poly.entity_id
_entity_poly.type
_entity_poly.pdbx_seq_one_letter_code
_entity_poly.pdbx_strand_id
1 'polypeptide(L)'
;KYYSWFLIQGDFPDIKEQNYESFAACYYMPKWNTSNPEVQKHLIQIGLYWVREFDIDGWRLDVSDEVSHQFWRQFRLAIKIGR
;
A
#
# COMPACT_ATOMS: atom_id res chain seq x y z
N LYS A 1 4.77 7.50 -14.69
CA LYS A 1 3.42 7.46 -14.07
C LYS A 1 3.47 6.94 -12.63
N TYR A 2 3.94 5.73 -12.37
CA TYR A 2 3.93 5.11 -11.04
C TYR A 2 5.15 5.44 -10.15
N TYR A 3 6.01 6.35 -10.59
CA TYR A 3 7.23 6.70 -9.86
C TYR A 3 6.92 7.13 -8.41
N SER A 4 5.91 7.98 -8.20
CA SER A 4 5.49 8.46 -6.88
C SER A 4 4.73 7.45 -6.03
N TRP A 5 4.50 6.23 -6.54
CA TRP A 5 3.85 5.16 -5.77
C TRP A 5 4.83 4.49 -4.80
N PHE A 6 6.13 4.74 -4.95
CA PHE A 6 7.19 4.24 -4.10
C PHE A 6 8.02 5.39 -3.53
N LEU A 7 8.85 5.08 -2.55
CA LEU A 7 9.74 6.04 -1.88
C LEU A 7 11.14 5.92 -2.49
N ILE A 8 11.35 6.57 -3.63
CA ILE A 8 12.61 6.55 -4.40
C ILE A 8 13.34 7.89 -4.21
N GLN A 9 14.66 7.83 -4.03
CA GLN A 9 15.56 8.98 -3.95
C GLN A 9 16.32 9.14 -5.28
N GLY A 10 16.27 10.32 -5.89
CA GLY A 10 16.89 10.60 -7.20
C GLY A 10 15.91 10.43 -8.37
N ASP A 11 16.39 10.27 -9.60
CA ASP A 11 15.52 10.29 -10.78
C ASP A 11 15.00 8.90 -11.20
N PHE A 12 15.68 7.83 -10.80
CA PHE A 12 15.39 6.45 -11.20
C PHE A 12 15.74 5.47 -10.07
N PRO A 13 15.02 4.34 -9.93
CA PRO A 13 15.38 3.33 -8.95
C PRO A 13 16.66 2.59 -9.35
N ASP A 14 17.55 2.38 -8.40
CA ASP A 14 18.81 1.65 -8.53
C ASP A 14 18.96 0.66 -7.37
N ILE A 15 19.00 -0.63 -7.71
CA ILE A 15 19.10 -1.73 -6.75
C ILE A 15 20.49 -1.78 -6.10
N LYS A 16 21.54 -1.37 -6.82
CA LYS A 16 22.92 -1.39 -6.31
C LYS A 16 23.11 -0.31 -5.26
N GLU A 17 22.58 0.88 -5.53
CA GLU A 17 22.63 2.02 -4.63
C GLU A 17 21.56 1.97 -3.53
N GLN A 18 20.57 1.06 -3.65
CA GLN A 18 19.46 0.90 -2.71
C GLN A 18 18.73 2.22 -2.43
N ASN A 19 18.54 3.01 -3.48
CA ASN A 19 18.01 4.37 -3.38
C ASN A 19 16.47 4.40 -3.20
N TYR A 20 15.86 3.33 -2.71
CA TYR A 20 14.44 3.27 -2.43
C TYR A 20 14.16 2.46 -1.17
N GLU A 21 13.10 2.81 -0.45
CA GLU A 21 12.72 2.07 0.74
C GLU A 21 12.16 0.68 0.36
N SER A 22 12.58 -0.34 1.10
CA SER A 22 12.08 -1.71 0.97
C SER A 22 11.72 -2.30 2.34
N PHE A 23 10.98 -3.40 2.33
CA PHE A 23 10.78 -4.19 3.53
C PHE A 23 12.12 -4.80 3.99
N ALA A 24 12.60 -4.40 5.16
CA ALA A 24 13.91 -4.79 5.68
C ALA A 24 15.01 -4.68 4.60
N ALA A 25 15.86 -5.71 4.46
CA ALA A 25 16.89 -5.79 3.40
C ALA A 25 16.40 -6.47 2.11
N CYS A 26 15.08 -6.64 1.94
CA CYS A 26 14.51 -7.32 0.79
C CYS A 26 14.29 -6.34 -0.36
N TYR A 27 15.33 -6.07 -1.15
CA TYR A 27 15.28 -5.10 -2.27
C TYR A 27 14.21 -5.42 -3.33
N TYR A 28 13.77 -6.67 -3.40
CA TYR A 28 12.69 -7.11 -4.29
C TYR A 28 11.28 -6.75 -3.77
N MET A 29 11.16 -6.18 -2.57
CA MET A 29 9.92 -5.72 -1.93
C MET A 29 9.95 -4.20 -1.69
N PRO A 30 9.80 -3.37 -2.75
CA PRO A 30 9.78 -1.93 -2.61
C PRO A 30 8.54 -1.47 -1.82
N LYS A 31 8.75 -0.55 -0.88
CA LYS A 31 7.71 -0.06 0.02
C LYS A 31 6.75 0.87 -0.70
N TRP A 32 5.45 0.61 -0.53
CA TRP A 32 4.40 1.49 -1.03
C TRP A 32 4.43 2.84 -0.33
N ASN A 33 4.33 3.92 -1.11
CA ASN A 33 4.06 5.26 -0.60
C ASN A 33 2.58 5.39 -0.25
N THR A 34 2.20 4.92 0.95
CA THR A 34 0.80 4.97 1.42
C THR A 34 0.31 6.37 1.78
N SER A 35 1.12 7.42 1.61
CA SER A 35 0.68 8.82 1.63
C SER A 35 0.20 9.30 0.26
N ASN A 36 0.50 8.58 -0.83
CA ASN A 36 0.04 8.91 -2.17
C ASN A 36 -1.45 8.53 -2.34
N PRO A 37 -2.34 9.49 -2.67
CA PRO A 37 -3.78 9.22 -2.82
C PRO A 37 -4.11 8.14 -3.88
N GLU A 38 -3.32 8.02 -4.94
CA GLU A 38 -3.56 6.98 -5.96
C GLU A 38 -3.23 5.59 -5.43
N VAL A 39 -2.14 5.45 -4.66
CA VAL A 39 -1.78 4.20 -3.97
C VAL A 39 -2.86 3.84 -2.97
N GLN A 40 -3.30 4.79 -2.14
CA GLN A 40 -4.38 4.56 -1.17
C GLN A 40 -5.65 4.07 -1.87
N LYS A 41 -6.08 4.76 -2.93
CA LYS A 41 -7.25 4.40 -3.72
C LYS A 41 -7.12 2.99 -4.30
N HIS A 42 -5.97 2.67 -4.87
CA HIS A 42 -5.71 1.36 -5.46
C HIS A 42 -5.81 0.23 -4.43
N LEU A 43 -5.12 0.37 -3.29
CA LEU A 43 -5.13 -0.65 -2.22
C LEU A 43 -6.52 -0.80 -1.59
N ILE A 44 -7.26 0.29 -1.39
CA ILE A 44 -8.65 0.25 -0.91
C ILE A 44 -9.56 -0.46 -1.90
N GLN A 45 -9.41 -0.21 -3.21
CA GLN A 45 -10.19 -0.88 -4.24
C GLN A 45 -9.94 -2.39 -4.26
N ILE A 46 -8.69 -2.83 -4.07
CA ILE A 46 -8.38 -4.26 -3.89
C ILE A 46 -9.11 -4.82 -2.66
N GLY A 47 -9.04 -4.12 -1.52
CA GLY A 47 -9.74 -4.52 -0.30
C GLY A 47 -11.25 -4.69 -0.50
N LEU A 48 -11.88 -3.73 -1.18
CA LEU A 48 -13.31 -3.73 -1.50
C LEU A 48 -13.69 -4.83 -2.49
N TYR A 49 -12.85 -5.10 -3.48
CA TYR A 49 -13.09 -6.12 -4.49
C TYR A 49 -13.33 -7.48 -3.83
N TRP A 50 -12.45 -7.92 -2.93
CA TRP A 50 -12.62 -9.24 -2.31
C TRP A 50 -13.81 -9.31 -1.37
N VAL A 51 -14.15 -8.23 -0.68
CA VAL A 51 -15.35 -8.17 0.17
C VAL A 51 -16.62 -8.27 -0.69
N ARG A 52 -16.67 -7.57 -1.83
CA ARG A 52 -17.87 -7.53 -2.69
C ARG A 52 -18.07 -8.78 -3.52
N GLU A 53 -16.99 -9.28 -4.11
CA GLU A 53 -17.06 -10.39 -5.08
C GLU A 53 -17.08 -11.75 -4.39
N PHE A 54 -16.51 -11.86 -3.18
CA PHE A 54 -16.31 -13.14 -2.50
C PHE A 54 -16.86 -13.19 -1.06
N ASP A 55 -17.47 -12.10 -0.56
CA ASP A 55 -18.05 -12.00 0.80
C ASP A 55 -17.11 -12.48 1.91
N ILE A 56 -15.83 -12.09 1.84
CA ILE A 56 -14.87 -12.41 2.90
C ILE A 56 -15.22 -11.66 4.18
N ASP A 57 -15.04 -12.31 5.33
CA ASP A 57 -15.43 -11.74 6.62
C ASP A 57 -14.40 -10.81 7.25
N GLY A 58 -13.18 -10.78 6.74
CA GLY A 58 -12.13 -9.94 7.30
C GLY A 58 -10.80 -9.98 6.57
N TRP A 59 -9.93 -9.06 6.99
CA TRP A 59 -8.57 -8.90 6.49
C TRP A 59 -7.57 -9.03 7.63
N ARG A 60 -6.55 -9.88 7.45
CA ARG A 60 -5.32 -9.84 8.26
C ARG A 60 -4.29 -9.01 7.49
N LEU A 61 -3.84 -7.93 8.08
CA LEU A 61 -2.97 -6.94 7.45
C LEU A 61 -1.51 -7.24 7.80
N ASP A 62 -0.66 -7.39 6.78
CA ASP A 62 0.77 -7.66 6.97
C ASP A 62 1.56 -6.36 7.20
N VAL A 63 2.52 -6.40 8.12
CA VAL A 63 3.39 -5.26 8.51
C VAL A 63 2.59 -3.95 8.71
N SER A 64 1.48 -4.04 9.43
CA SER A 64 0.49 -2.96 9.50
C SER A 64 0.99 -1.70 10.20
N ASP A 65 2.02 -1.84 11.04
CA ASP A 65 2.69 -0.78 11.79
C ASP A 65 3.52 0.16 10.91
N GLU A 66 3.94 -0.29 9.73
CA GLU A 66 4.71 0.52 8.77
C GLU A 66 3.85 1.32 7.78
N VAL A 67 2.52 1.14 7.84
CA VAL A 67 1.56 1.78 6.94
C VAL A 67 0.92 2.99 7.63
N SER A 68 0.68 4.07 6.88
CA SER A 68 0.17 5.31 7.47
C SER A 68 -1.17 5.11 8.20
N HIS A 69 -1.32 5.72 9.37
CA HIS A 69 -2.59 5.69 10.12
C HIS A 69 -3.75 6.31 9.33
N GLN A 70 -3.46 7.29 8.47
CA GLN A 70 -4.46 7.90 7.60
C GLN A 70 -5.02 6.88 6.62
N PHE A 71 -4.16 6.07 5.98
CA PHE A 71 -4.60 4.98 5.12
C PHE A 71 -5.50 4.00 5.87
N TRP A 72 -5.12 3.57 7.08
CA TRP A 72 -5.93 2.62 7.85
C TRP A 72 -7.31 3.14 8.22
N ARG A 73 -7.43 4.43 8.55
CA ARG A 73 -8.73 5.07 8.80
C ARG A 73 -9.60 5.03 7.54
N GLN A 74 -9.04 5.38 6.38
CA GLN A 74 -9.76 5.36 5.09
C GLN A 74 -10.14 3.93 4.69
N PHE A 75 -9.21 2.98 4.80
CA PHE A 75 -9.45 1.56 4.51
C PHE A 75 -10.58 1.00 5.36
N ARG A 76 -10.55 1.23 6.68
CA ARG A 76 -11.61 0.77 7.58
C ARG A 76 -12.97 1.37 7.20
N LEU A 77 -13.03 2.68 6.93
CA LEU A 77 -14.27 3.35 6.53
C LEU A 77 -14.82 2.76 5.23
N ALA A 78 -13.98 2.59 4.22
CA ALA A 78 -14.36 2.02 2.94
C ALA A 78 -14.91 0.59 3.10
N ILE A 79 -14.18 -0.28 3.80
CA ILE A 79 -14.59 -1.68 3.99
C ILE A 79 -15.89 -1.80 4.79
N LYS A 80 -16.10 -0.97 5.82
CA LYS A 80 -17.32 -1.01 6.65
C LYS A 80 -18.56 -0.46 5.95
N ILE A 81 -18.41 0.50 5.05
CA ILE A 81 -19.51 1.06 4.25
C ILE A 81 -19.79 0.22 3.01
N GLY A 82 -18.74 -0.39 2.43
CA GLY A 82 -18.80 -1.08 1.16
C GLY A 82 -19.18 -2.56 1.23
N ARG A 83 -19.45 -3.09 2.44
CA ARG A 83 -20.13 -4.37 2.66
C ARG A 83 -21.64 -4.16 2.58
#